data_AF-A0A6L8Q8J2-F1
#
_entry.id   AF-A0A6L8Q8J2-F1
#
_cell.length_a   1.000
_cell.length_b   1.000
_cell.length_c   1.000
_cell.angle_alpha   90.00
_cell.angle_beta   90.00
_cell.angle_gamma   90.00
#
_symmetry.space_group_name_H-M   'P 1'
#
loop_
_entity.id
_entity.type
_entity.pdbx_description
1 polymer ?
#
loop_
_entity_poly.entity_id
_entity_poly.type
_entity_poly.pdbx_seq_one_letter_code
_entity_poly.pdbx_strand_id
1 'polypeptide(L)'
;MKRTIRKIIRWMIFGAIVFGGWQANLRWEEFKPVLAELEKKHPEKYAKMVEEAKSLHINETKRLYHEIDTMTYLEVITLRYEKWRKKRTNDKKFHEKYYDDELLNRIDVRKSFQEKYQTRIDEINKLKISQPVKVRFDKWKKTEPWKQRLILHEKCVKYVKMEMENREVYRKDLEIPKVATLVAQISNEPLPVELLCDNLVPVTSSSGKVQETVLRLKQVLSFKYFILLLEEIGIPKREIFQFKDELSREVRDYTDY
;
A
#
# COMPACT_ATOMS: atom_id res chain seq x y z
N MET A 1 23.06 -25.34 -80.72
CA MET A 1 23.01 -26.01 -79.39
C MET A 1 24.01 -25.48 -78.32
N LYS A 2 24.79 -24.39 -78.55
CA LYS A 2 25.78 -23.88 -77.56
C LYS A 2 25.37 -22.62 -76.76
N ARG A 3 24.39 -21.84 -77.24
CA ARG A 3 23.98 -20.55 -76.61
C ARG A 3 22.91 -20.71 -75.53
N THR A 4 21.97 -21.63 -75.70
CA THR A 4 20.86 -21.90 -74.76
C THR A 4 21.35 -22.56 -73.47
N ILE A 5 22.23 -23.57 -73.55
CA ILE A 5 22.81 -24.24 -72.38
C ILE A 5 23.63 -23.25 -71.51
N ARG A 6 24.43 -22.39 -72.14
CA ARG A 6 25.21 -21.36 -71.43
C ARG A 6 24.32 -20.31 -70.74
N LYS A 7 23.16 -19.98 -71.32
CA LYS A 7 22.15 -19.12 -70.67
C LYS A 7 21.53 -19.84 -69.47
N ILE A 8 21.15 -21.10 -69.61
CA ILE A 8 20.55 -21.91 -68.53
C ILE A 8 21.50 -22.02 -67.32
N ILE A 9 22.79 -22.28 -67.54
CA ILE A 9 23.80 -22.32 -66.46
C ILE A 9 23.94 -20.97 -65.75
N ARG A 10 23.96 -19.85 -66.50
CA ARG A 10 23.98 -18.50 -65.90
C ARG A 10 22.75 -18.22 -65.06
N TRP A 11 21.56 -18.63 -65.53
CA TRP A 11 20.32 -18.49 -64.78
C TRP A 11 20.28 -19.36 -63.52
N MET A 12 20.86 -20.57 -63.54
CA MET A 12 21.00 -21.40 -62.34
C MET A 12 21.94 -20.78 -61.30
N ILE A 13 23.09 -20.24 -61.72
CA ILE A 13 24.02 -19.55 -60.81
C ILE A 13 23.35 -18.30 -60.22
N PHE A 14 22.67 -17.52 -61.05
CA PHE A 14 21.95 -16.33 -60.60
C PHE A 14 20.82 -16.70 -59.63
N GLY A 15 20.04 -17.75 -59.94
CA GLY A 15 19.01 -18.30 -59.06
C GLY A 15 19.58 -18.77 -57.72
N ALA A 16 20.74 -19.43 -57.71
CA ALA A 16 21.41 -19.87 -56.49
C ALA A 16 21.90 -18.69 -55.63
N ILE A 17 22.42 -17.62 -56.25
CA ILE A 17 22.84 -16.40 -55.54
C ILE A 17 21.62 -15.68 -54.95
N VAL A 18 20.55 -15.52 -55.72
CA VAL A 18 19.32 -14.86 -55.25
C VAL A 18 18.68 -15.67 -54.13
N PHE A 19 18.60 -16.99 -54.27
CA PHE A 19 18.05 -17.89 -53.25
C PHE A 19 18.93 -17.91 -52.00
N GLY A 20 20.26 -17.98 -52.15
CA GLY A 20 21.20 -17.91 -51.03
C GLY A 20 21.15 -16.57 -50.30
N GLY A 21 21.04 -15.45 -51.03
CA GLY A 21 20.85 -14.12 -50.46
C GLY A 21 19.53 -13.99 -49.71
N TRP A 22 18.44 -14.55 -50.25
CA TRP A 22 17.14 -14.60 -49.58
C TRP A 22 17.20 -15.40 -48.27
N GLN A 23 17.79 -16.59 -48.28
CA GLN A 23 17.94 -17.41 -47.07
C GLN A 23 18.85 -16.75 -46.03
N ALA A 24 19.92 -16.09 -46.45
CA ALA A 24 20.78 -15.32 -45.57
C ALA A 24 20.04 -14.15 -44.92
N ASN A 25 19.20 -13.43 -45.68
CA ASN A 25 18.39 -12.34 -45.16
C ASN A 25 17.34 -12.82 -44.14
N LEU A 26 16.66 -13.94 -44.40
CA LEU A 26 15.72 -14.52 -43.44
C LEU A 26 16.41 -14.90 -42.12
N ARG A 27 17.56 -15.58 -42.20
CA ARG A 27 18.35 -15.90 -41.00
C ARG A 27 18.84 -14.64 -40.30
N TRP A 28 19.24 -13.61 -41.03
CA TRP A 28 19.66 -12.35 -40.44
C TRP A 28 18.56 -11.71 -39.60
N GLU A 29 17.32 -11.68 -40.09
CA GLU A 29 16.17 -11.18 -39.33
C GLU A 29 15.94 -11.97 -38.02
N GLU A 30 16.10 -13.28 -38.04
CA GLU A 30 16.01 -14.13 -36.84
C GLU A 30 17.13 -13.87 -35.83
N PHE A 31 18.33 -13.48 -36.29
CA PHE A 31 19.48 -13.21 -35.43
C PHE A 31 19.49 -11.79 -34.82
N LYS A 32 18.81 -10.82 -35.43
CA LYS A 32 18.69 -9.45 -34.89
C LYS A 32 18.29 -9.38 -33.40
N PRO A 33 17.24 -10.08 -32.91
CA PRO A 33 16.86 -10.00 -31.50
C PRO A 33 17.95 -10.54 -30.57
N VAL A 34 18.66 -11.60 -30.95
CA VAL A 34 19.77 -12.15 -30.18
C VAL A 34 20.92 -11.13 -30.08
N LEU A 35 21.27 -10.49 -31.19
CA LEU A 35 22.29 -9.44 -31.21
C LEU A 35 21.91 -8.25 -30.33
N ALA A 36 20.64 -7.84 -30.36
CA ALA A 36 20.13 -6.78 -29.48
C ALA A 36 20.20 -7.17 -28.00
N GLU A 37 19.97 -8.43 -27.66
CA GLU A 37 20.12 -8.93 -26.29
C GLU A 37 21.59 -8.89 -25.84
N LEU A 38 22.52 -9.33 -26.68
CA LEU A 38 23.96 -9.30 -26.37
C LEU A 38 24.48 -7.86 -26.18
N GLU A 39 24.05 -6.94 -27.05
CA GLU A 39 24.36 -5.51 -26.92
C GLU A 39 23.84 -4.95 -25.60
N LYS A 40 22.62 -5.33 -25.20
CA LYS A 40 22.01 -4.95 -23.91
C LYS A 40 22.75 -5.55 -22.71
N LYS A 41 23.26 -6.78 -22.81
CA LYS A 41 24.03 -7.44 -21.75
C LYS A 41 25.39 -6.75 -21.54
N HIS A 42 26.17 -6.56 -22.61
CA HIS A 42 27.49 -5.93 -22.51
C HIS A 42 27.90 -5.16 -23.79
N PRO A 43 27.62 -3.84 -23.89
CA PRO A 43 27.78 -3.08 -25.13
C PRO A 43 29.23 -3.00 -25.63
N GLU A 44 30.21 -2.87 -24.75
CA GLU A 44 31.63 -2.76 -25.14
C GLU A 44 32.20 -4.07 -25.72
N LYS A 45 31.95 -5.21 -25.06
CA LYS A 45 32.32 -6.53 -25.57
C LYS A 45 31.54 -6.87 -26.85
N TYR A 46 30.28 -6.45 -26.95
CA TYR A 46 29.50 -6.61 -28.17
C TYR A 46 30.10 -5.81 -29.33
N ALA A 47 30.48 -4.54 -29.12
CA ALA A 47 31.16 -3.73 -30.13
C ALA A 47 32.46 -4.40 -30.59
N LYS A 48 33.28 -4.91 -29.65
CA LYS A 48 34.48 -5.68 -29.96
C LYS A 48 34.16 -6.96 -30.76
N MET A 49 33.12 -7.71 -30.37
CA MET A 49 32.67 -8.90 -31.09
C MET A 49 32.31 -8.59 -32.54
N VAL A 50 31.63 -7.46 -32.78
CA VAL A 50 31.25 -6.99 -34.12
C VAL A 50 32.47 -6.58 -34.94
N GLU A 51 33.47 -5.93 -34.34
CA GLU A 51 34.74 -5.61 -35.01
C GLU A 51 35.50 -6.86 -35.42
N GLU A 52 35.63 -7.84 -34.51
CA GLU A 52 36.30 -9.12 -34.79
C GLU A 52 35.53 -9.95 -35.83
N ALA A 53 34.20 -9.84 -35.86
CA ALA A 53 33.38 -10.48 -36.89
C ALA A 53 33.64 -9.88 -38.29
N LYS A 54 33.82 -8.55 -38.36
CA LYS A 54 34.15 -7.85 -39.61
C LYS A 54 35.55 -8.18 -40.12
N SER A 55 36.51 -8.45 -39.23
CA SER A 55 37.86 -8.90 -39.58
C SER A 55 37.96 -10.40 -39.87
N LEU A 56 36.84 -11.13 -39.84
CA LEU A 56 36.78 -12.59 -40.06
C LEU A 56 37.55 -13.41 -39.00
N HIS A 57 37.73 -12.88 -37.80
CA HIS A 57 38.35 -13.59 -36.68
C HIS A 57 37.33 -14.49 -35.97
N ILE A 58 36.91 -15.56 -36.67
CA ILE A 58 35.80 -16.45 -36.27
C ILE A 58 35.95 -16.99 -34.84
N ASN A 59 37.16 -17.39 -34.44
CA ASN A 59 37.43 -17.93 -33.11
C ASN A 59 37.22 -16.89 -32.00
N GLU A 60 37.67 -15.66 -32.22
CA GLU A 60 37.56 -14.56 -31.25
C GLU A 60 36.11 -14.08 -31.14
N THR A 61 35.42 -13.94 -32.28
CA THR A 61 33.99 -13.62 -32.32
C THR A 61 33.17 -14.66 -31.56
N LYS A 62 33.43 -15.96 -31.77
CA LYS A 62 32.71 -17.03 -31.08
C LYS A 62 32.97 -17.02 -29.57
N ARG A 63 34.21 -16.76 -29.15
CA ARG A 63 34.56 -16.61 -27.73
C ARG A 63 33.79 -15.45 -27.10
N LEU A 64 33.83 -14.26 -27.71
CA LEU A 64 33.14 -13.08 -27.21
C LEU A 64 31.63 -13.24 -27.18
N TYR A 65 31.06 -13.90 -28.19
CA TYR A 65 29.63 -14.26 -28.21
C TYR A 65 29.27 -15.11 -26.99
N HIS A 66 29.99 -16.21 -26.76
CA HIS A 66 29.70 -17.09 -25.62
C HIS A 66 29.87 -16.37 -24.28
N GLU A 67 30.94 -15.58 -24.12
CA GLU A 67 31.15 -14.82 -22.89
C GLU A 67 30.00 -13.87 -22.54
N ILE A 68 29.43 -13.19 -23.54
CA ILE A 68 28.29 -12.26 -23.33
C ILE A 68 27.00 -13.05 -23.13
N ASP A 69 26.79 -14.11 -23.91
CA ASP A 69 25.57 -14.90 -23.88
C ASP A 69 25.39 -15.62 -22.54
N THR A 70 26.47 -16.20 -22.01
CA THR A 70 26.48 -16.92 -20.72
C THR A 70 26.39 -16.00 -19.50
N MET A 71 26.43 -14.66 -19.68
CA MET A 71 26.29 -13.74 -18.54
C MET A 71 24.92 -13.91 -17.90
N THR A 72 24.94 -14.17 -16.60
CA THR A 72 23.74 -14.22 -15.77
C THR A 72 23.14 -12.83 -15.59
N TYR A 73 21.85 -12.78 -15.28
CA TYR A 73 21.15 -11.52 -14.97
C TYR A 73 21.86 -10.72 -13.85
N LEU A 74 22.37 -11.41 -12.83
CA LEU A 74 23.05 -10.80 -11.69
C LEU A 74 24.39 -10.19 -12.09
N GLU A 75 25.17 -10.85 -12.95
CA GLU A 75 26.43 -10.31 -13.48
C GLU A 75 26.19 -9.07 -14.34
N VAL A 76 25.13 -9.07 -15.16
CA VAL A 76 24.75 -7.90 -15.97
C VAL A 76 24.36 -6.72 -15.08
N ILE A 77 23.57 -6.94 -14.02
CA ILE A 77 23.23 -5.89 -13.05
C ILE A 77 24.49 -5.37 -12.35
N THR A 78 25.34 -6.27 -11.88
CA THR A 78 26.55 -5.94 -11.13
C THR A 78 27.48 -5.07 -11.98
N LEU A 79 27.73 -5.48 -13.23
CA LEU A 79 28.53 -4.72 -14.18
C LEU A 79 27.95 -3.33 -14.45
N ARG A 80 26.63 -3.21 -14.64
CA ARG A 80 25.98 -1.91 -14.82
C ARG A 80 26.12 -1.03 -13.58
N TYR A 81 25.92 -1.60 -12.40
CA TYR A 81 26.07 -0.90 -11.13
C TYR A 81 27.50 -0.40 -10.94
N GLU A 82 28.50 -1.24 -11.20
CA GLU A 82 29.91 -0.87 -11.12
C GLU A 82 30.28 0.25 -12.10
N LYS A 83 29.82 0.18 -13.35
CA LYS A 83 30.02 1.24 -14.34
C LYS A 83 29.38 2.55 -13.90
N TRP A 84 28.13 2.48 -13.42
CA TRP A 84 27.43 3.64 -12.89
C TRP A 84 28.16 4.23 -11.67
N ARG A 85 28.65 3.39 -10.76
CA ARG A 85 29.42 3.80 -9.58
C ARG A 85 30.72 4.48 -9.98
N LYS A 86 31.49 3.90 -10.90
CA LYS A 86 32.72 4.50 -11.44
C LYS A 86 32.44 5.85 -12.09
N LYS A 87 31.38 5.94 -12.89
CA LYS A 87 30.96 7.21 -13.51
C LYS A 87 30.57 8.26 -12.47
N ARG A 88 29.84 7.87 -11.42
CA ARG A 88 29.49 8.75 -10.29
C ARG A 88 30.72 9.28 -9.55
N THR A 89 31.77 8.47 -9.40
CA THR A 89 33.01 8.90 -8.72
C THR A 89 33.87 9.80 -9.59
N ASN A 90 33.97 9.51 -10.89
CA ASN A 90 34.95 10.17 -11.77
C ASN A 90 34.38 11.38 -12.54
N ASP A 91 33.06 11.50 -12.70
CA ASP A 91 32.40 12.58 -13.43
C ASP A 91 31.55 13.43 -12.48
N LYS A 92 32.12 14.59 -12.08
CA LYS A 92 31.47 15.55 -11.18
C LYS A 92 30.14 16.07 -11.73
N LYS A 93 30.06 16.30 -13.05
CA LYS A 93 28.84 16.81 -13.72
C LYS A 93 27.74 15.76 -13.73
N PHE A 94 28.09 14.49 -13.93
CA PHE A 94 27.16 13.38 -13.80
C PHE A 94 26.66 13.20 -12.36
N HIS A 95 27.54 13.38 -11.37
CA HIS A 95 27.19 13.29 -9.96
C HIS A 95 26.20 14.37 -9.51
N GLU A 96 26.46 15.64 -9.87
CA GLU A 96 25.58 16.76 -9.55
C GLU A 96 24.21 16.60 -10.20
N LYS A 97 24.16 16.31 -11.51
CA LYS A 97 22.89 16.07 -12.21
C LYS A 97 22.08 14.94 -11.59
N TYR A 98 22.72 13.84 -11.20
CA TYR A 98 22.03 12.72 -10.56
C TYR A 98 21.37 13.13 -9.23
N TYR A 99 22.02 13.97 -8.43
CA TYR A 99 21.42 14.47 -7.19
C TYR A 99 20.24 15.40 -7.45
N ASP A 100 20.32 16.27 -8.46
CA ASP A 100 19.21 17.15 -8.83
C ASP A 100 18.00 16.33 -9.30
N ASP A 101 18.22 15.33 -10.16
CA ASP A 101 17.18 14.41 -10.64
C ASP A 101 16.59 13.59 -9.47
N GLU A 102 17.41 13.16 -8.50
CA GLU A 102 16.93 12.47 -7.30
C GLU A 102 16.07 13.38 -6.41
N LEU A 103 16.47 14.64 -6.24
CA LEU A 103 15.73 15.62 -5.46
C LEU A 103 14.36 15.91 -6.09
N LEU A 104 14.31 16.10 -7.42
CA LEU A 104 13.07 16.28 -8.16
C LEU A 104 12.15 15.06 -8.03
N ASN A 105 12.69 13.85 -8.19
CA ASN A 105 11.93 12.61 -7.98
C ASN A 105 11.35 12.52 -6.57
N ARG A 106 12.12 12.88 -5.53
CA ARG A 106 11.63 12.88 -4.14
C ARG A 106 10.46 13.86 -3.96
N ILE A 107 10.52 15.03 -4.60
CA ILE A 107 9.45 16.03 -4.56
C ILE A 107 8.19 15.48 -5.24
N ASP A 108 8.31 14.88 -6.42
CA ASP A 108 7.16 14.35 -7.16
C ASP A 108 6.53 13.12 -6.47
N VAL A 109 7.35 12.23 -5.91
CA VAL A 109 6.87 11.12 -5.06
C VAL A 109 6.12 11.67 -3.85
N ARG A 110 6.63 12.71 -3.20
CA ARG A 110 5.95 13.32 -2.05
C ARG A 110 4.61 13.95 -2.44
N LYS A 111 4.55 14.67 -3.56
CA LYS A 111 3.30 15.25 -4.08
C LYS A 111 2.27 14.17 -4.40
N SER A 112 2.65 13.16 -5.17
CA SER A 112 1.75 12.06 -5.53
C SER A 112 1.27 11.26 -4.31
N PHE A 113 2.11 11.10 -3.29
CA PHE A 113 1.71 10.48 -2.03
C PHE A 113 0.70 11.36 -1.27
N GLN A 114 0.94 12.67 -1.21
CA GLN A 114 0.04 13.63 -0.57
C GLN A 114 -1.32 13.69 -1.27
N GLU A 115 -1.36 13.69 -2.61
CA GLU A 115 -2.60 13.64 -3.39
C GLU A 115 -3.39 12.34 -3.16
N LYS A 116 -2.70 11.19 -3.14
CA LYS A 116 -3.33 9.91 -2.83
C LYS A 116 -3.87 9.88 -1.41
N TYR A 117 -3.12 10.43 -0.46
CA TYR A 117 -3.56 10.52 0.93
C TYR A 117 -4.80 11.42 1.06
N GLN A 118 -4.77 12.59 0.44
CA GLN A 118 -5.91 13.51 0.44
C GLN A 118 -7.15 12.86 -0.20
N THR A 119 -6.98 12.16 -1.32
CA THR A 119 -8.07 11.42 -1.98
C THR A 119 -8.68 10.37 -1.06
N ARG A 120 -7.86 9.59 -0.34
CA ARG A 120 -8.33 8.60 0.65
C ARG A 120 -9.08 9.27 1.79
N ILE A 121 -8.60 10.40 2.29
CA ILE A 121 -9.29 11.18 3.32
C ILE A 121 -10.65 11.69 2.80
N ASP A 122 -10.70 12.20 1.57
CA ASP A 122 -11.93 12.67 0.95
C ASP A 122 -12.93 11.53 0.70
N GLU A 123 -12.46 10.34 0.30
CA GLU A 123 -13.27 9.12 0.20
C GLU A 123 -13.81 8.69 1.57
N ILE A 124 -12.96 8.67 2.61
CA ILE A 124 -13.40 8.41 3.98
C ILE A 124 -14.45 9.43 4.42
N ASN A 125 -14.27 10.71 4.08
CA ASN A 125 -15.21 11.77 4.41
C ASN A 125 -16.54 11.61 3.65
N LYS A 126 -16.52 11.18 2.39
CA LYS A 126 -17.72 10.83 1.61
C LYS A 126 -18.44 9.60 2.18
N LEU A 127 -17.70 8.58 2.64
CA LEU A 127 -18.26 7.44 3.35
C LEU A 127 -18.80 7.82 4.73
N LYS A 128 -18.20 8.85 5.36
CA LYS A 128 -18.74 9.55 6.52
C LYS A 128 -19.91 10.48 6.19
N ILE A 129 -20.56 10.39 5.02
CA ILE A 129 -21.98 10.80 4.87
C ILE A 129 -22.88 9.77 5.60
N SER A 130 -22.53 9.55 6.88
CA SER A 130 -23.41 9.51 8.02
C SER A 130 -24.75 10.19 7.70
N GLN A 131 -25.82 9.41 7.59
CA GLN A 131 -27.18 9.96 7.72
C GLN A 131 -27.16 10.97 8.88
N PRO A 132 -27.75 12.17 8.71
CA PRO A 132 -27.71 13.19 9.76
C PRO A 132 -28.16 12.56 11.07
N VAL A 133 -27.50 12.91 12.18
CA VAL A 133 -27.71 12.27 13.50
C VAL A 133 -29.21 12.14 13.82
N LYS A 134 -30.02 13.13 13.42
CA LYS A 134 -31.49 13.11 13.51
C LYS A 134 -32.14 11.89 12.82
N VAL A 135 -31.76 11.57 11.59
CA VAL A 135 -32.30 10.42 10.82
C VAL A 135 -31.86 9.09 11.44
N ARG A 136 -30.62 9.01 11.94
CA ARG A 136 -30.18 7.82 12.69
C ARG A 136 -30.90 7.68 14.02
N PHE A 137 -31.16 8.78 14.71
CA PHE A 137 -31.90 8.78 15.96
C PHE A 137 -33.35 8.32 15.78
N ASP A 138 -34.00 8.77 14.71
CA ASP A 138 -35.36 8.33 14.37
C ASP A 138 -35.41 6.83 14.05
N LYS A 139 -34.37 6.31 13.39
CA LYS A 139 -34.20 4.85 13.18
C LYS A 139 -33.90 4.12 14.48
N TRP A 140 -33.04 4.67 15.32
CA TRP A 140 -32.71 4.13 16.63
C TRP A 140 -33.97 3.97 17.48
N LYS A 141 -34.80 5.02 17.62
CA LYS A 141 -36.07 4.98 18.35
C LYS A 141 -37.04 3.91 17.84
N LYS A 142 -37.04 3.64 16.54
CA LYS A 142 -37.88 2.61 15.89
C LYS A 142 -37.28 1.20 15.94
N THR A 143 -36.03 1.07 16.36
CA THR A 143 -35.35 -0.22 16.47
C THR A 143 -35.87 -0.98 17.69
N GLU A 144 -36.13 -2.27 17.53
CA GLU A 144 -36.61 -3.12 18.63
C GLU A 144 -35.60 -3.13 19.80
N PRO A 145 -36.05 -3.17 21.07
CA PRO A 145 -35.16 -3.09 22.23
C PRO A 145 -34.02 -4.12 22.24
N TRP A 146 -34.30 -5.34 21.77
CA TRP A 146 -33.28 -6.39 21.69
C TRP A 146 -32.19 -6.09 20.65
N LYS A 147 -32.55 -5.45 19.53
CA LYS A 147 -31.59 -5.01 18.49
C LYS A 147 -30.76 -3.82 18.97
N GLN A 148 -31.40 -2.85 19.63
CA GLN A 148 -30.71 -1.73 20.26
C GLN A 148 -29.65 -2.23 21.25
N ARG A 149 -30.01 -3.24 22.04
CA ARG A 149 -29.10 -3.87 22.98
C ARG A 149 -27.90 -4.51 22.30
N LEU A 150 -28.11 -5.32 21.26
CA LEU A 150 -27.00 -5.96 20.52
C LEU A 150 -26.02 -4.92 19.97
N ILE A 151 -26.56 -3.83 19.40
CA ILE A 151 -25.75 -2.71 18.93
C ILE A 151 -24.97 -2.07 20.09
N LEU A 152 -25.61 -1.79 21.24
CA LEU A 152 -24.94 -1.22 22.40
C LEU A 152 -23.84 -2.13 22.96
N HIS A 153 -24.06 -3.44 22.96
CA HIS A 153 -23.07 -4.42 23.40
C HIS A 153 -21.85 -4.42 22.47
N GLU A 154 -22.09 -4.52 21.15
CA GLU A 154 -21.02 -4.45 20.14
C GLU A 154 -20.21 -3.15 20.26
N LYS A 155 -20.89 -2.01 20.41
CA LYS A 155 -20.24 -0.70 20.59
C LYS A 155 -19.52 -0.59 21.92
N CYS A 156 -20.08 -1.12 23.01
CA CYS A 156 -19.40 -1.18 24.30
C CYS A 156 -18.05 -1.88 24.16
N VAL A 157 -18.05 -3.09 23.58
CA VAL A 157 -16.82 -3.89 23.39
C VAL A 157 -15.80 -3.11 22.56
N LYS A 158 -16.25 -2.53 21.43
CA LYS A 158 -15.40 -1.73 20.54
C LYS A 158 -14.72 -0.56 21.27
N TYR A 159 -15.49 0.26 21.98
CA TYR A 159 -14.96 1.48 22.58
C TYR A 159 -14.17 1.21 23.87
N VAL A 160 -14.51 0.17 24.63
CA VAL A 160 -13.69 -0.29 25.76
C VAL A 160 -12.30 -0.75 25.27
N LYS A 161 -12.23 -1.57 24.21
CA LYS A 161 -10.95 -1.98 23.63
C LYS A 161 -10.15 -0.78 23.12
N MET A 162 -10.80 0.13 22.40
CA MET A 162 -10.14 1.33 21.87
C MET A 162 -9.61 2.25 22.97
N GLU A 163 -10.33 2.39 24.08
CA GLU A 163 -9.90 3.16 25.26
C GLU A 163 -8.68 2.50 25.93
N MET A 164 -8.67 1.18 26.06
CA MET A 164 -7.55 0.42 26.61
C MET A 164 -6.30 0.46 25.71
N GLU A 165 -6.44 0.22 24.41
CA GLU A 165 -5.33 0.24 23.44
C GLU A 165 -4.67 1.60 23.36
N ASN A 166 -5.46 2.68 23.30
CA ASN A 166 -4.91 4.03 23.28
C ASN A 166 -4.13 4.33 24.58
N ARG A 167 -4.55 3.79 25.74
CA ARG A 167 -3.76 3.92 26.98
C ARG A 167 -2.39 3.26 26.85
N GLU A 168 -2.31 2.05 26.29
CA GLU A 168 -1.04 1.35 26.08
C GLU A 168 -0.09 2.15 25.17
N VAL A 169 -0.65 2.86 24.18
CA VAL A 169 0.10 3.66 23.20
C VAL A 169 0.55 5.02 23.74
N TYR A 170 -0.25 5.69 24.60
CA TYR A 170 0.00 7.09 24.99
C TYR A 170 0.88 7.32 26.25
N ARG A 171 1.20 6.30 27.07
CA ARG A 171 2.18 6.32 28.22
C ARG A 171 1.96 7.37 29.35
N LYS A 172 2.24 6.96 30.60
CA LYS A 172 2.81 7.75 31.73
C LYS A 172 1.95 8.66 32.62
N ASP A 173 0.67 8.91 32.39
CA ASP A 173 -0.10 9.73 33.33
C ASP A 173 -0.75 8.91 34.46
N LEU A 174 -0.80 9.53 35.65
CA LEU A 174 -1.13 8.93 36.96
C LEU A 174 -2.60 8.52 37.13
N GLU A 175 -3.47 8.83 36.17
CA GLU A 175 -4.91 8.54 36.29
C GLU A 175 -5.32 7.29 35.51
N ILE A 176 -5.87 6.33 36.25
CA ILE A 176 -6.35 5.07 35.70
C ILE A 176 -7.78 5.30 35.20
N PRO A 177 -8.07 5.18 33.88
CA PRO A 177 -9.43 5.30 33.39
C PRO A 177 -10.30 4.25 34.06
N LYS A 178 -11.53 4.63 34.41
CA LYS A 178 -12.44 3.76 35.17
C LYS A 178 -12.66 2.41 34.48
N VAL A 179 -12.70 2.40 33.14
CA VAL A 179 -12.75 1.18 32.32
C VAL A 179 -11.58 0.25 32.63
N ALA A 180 -10.35 0.77 32.69
CA ALA A 180 -9.19 -0.06 32.96
C ALA A 180 -9.22 -0.66 34.37
N THR A 181 -9.71 0.08 35.36
CA THR A 181 -9.92 -0.45 36.72
C THR A 181 -10.96 -1.57 36.74
N LEU A 182 -12.08 -1.39 36.04
CA LEU A 182 -13.15 -2.38 35.95
C LEU A 182 -12.70 -3.64 35.21
N VAL A 183 -11.96 -3.50 34.11
CA VAL A 183 -11.40 -4.65 33.37
C VAL A 183 -10.32 -5.35 34.19
N ALA A 184 -9.49 -4.62 34.95
CA ALA A 184 -8.48 -5.23 35.81
C ALA A 184 -9.09 -6.13 36.89
N GLN A 185 -10.27 -5.78 37.44
CA GLN A 185 -10.98 -6.58 38.44
C GLN A 185 -11.39 -7.97 37.93
N ILE A 186 -11.63 -8.10 36.63
CA ILE A 186 -12.05 -9.33 35.95
C ILE A 186 -10.98 -9.87 35.00
N SER A 187 -9.74 -9.38 35.10
CA SER A 187 -8.66 -9.72 34.17
C SER A 187 -8.28 -11.20 34.14
N ASN A 188 -8.60 -11.95 35.20
CA ASN A 188 -8.39 -13.40 35.28
C ASN A 188 -9.45 -14.21 34.52
N GLU A 189 -10.54 -13.56 34.08
CA GLU A 189 -11.62 -14.21 33.33
C GLU A 189 -11.35 -14.19 31.82
N PRO A 190 -11.80 -15.21 31.06
CA PRO A 190 -11.65 -15.21 29.62
C PRO A 190 -12.51 -14.10 29.00
N LEU A 191 -11.95 -13.33 28.06
CA LEU A 191 -12.65 -12.23 27.37
C LEU A 191 -13.17 -11.15 28.35
N PRO A 192 -12.28 -10.50 29.12
CA PRO A 192 -12.68 -9.61 30.21
C PRO A 192 -13.45 -8.37 29.72
N VAL A 193 -13.19 -7.89 28.50
CA VAL A 193 -13.92 -6.74 27.94
C VAL A 193 -15.36 -7.12 27.58
N GLU A 194 -15.54 -8.27 26.95
CA GLU A 194 -16.85 -8.81 26.58
C GLU A 194 -17.70 -9.07 27.82
N LEU A 195 -17.10 -9.66 28.87
CA LEU A 195 -17.76 -9.89 30.15
C LEU A 195 -18.12 -8.59 30.87
N LEU A 196 -17.25 -7.57 30.83
CA LEU A 196 -17.60 -6.24 31.33
C LEU A 196 -18.82 -5.69 30.60
N CYS A 197 -18.84 -5.79 29.26
CA CYS A 197 -19.93 -5.28 28.46
C CYS A 197 -21.24 -6.07 28.61
N ASP A 198 -21.18 -7.38 28.90
CA ASP A 198 -22.35 -8.17 29.29
C ASP A 198 -23.00 -7.64 30.58
N ASN A 199 -22.17 -7.25 31.56
CA ASN A 199 -22.62 -6.65 32.81
C ASN A 199 -23.18 -5.23 32.61
N LEU A 200 -22.53 -4.44 31.76
CA LEU A 200 -22.95 -3.07 31.46
C LEU A 200 -24.23 -3.02 30.61
N VAL A 201 -24.43 -4.03 29.75
CA VAL A 201 -25.53 -4.12 28.77
C VAL A 201 -26.34 -5.43 29.01
N PRO A 202 -27.15 -5.52 30.08
CA PRO A 202 -27.77 -6.77 30.53
C PRO A 202 -28.89 -7.29 29.61
N VAL A 203 -29.14 -8.62 29.62
CA VAL A 203 -30.01 -9.40 28.68
C VAL A 203 -31.46 -9.00 28.56
N THR A 204 -31.94 -8.17 29.45
CA THR A 204 -33.36 -7.88 29.62
C THR A 204 -33.94 -6.99 28.51
N SER A 205 -35.13 -7.33 28.04
CA SER A 205 -35.74 -6.89 26.78
C SER A 205 -36.65 -5.64 26.84
N SER A 206 -36.52 -4.76 27.83
CA SER A 206 -37.40 -3.59 27.96
C SER A 206 -36.74 -2.27 27.51
N SER A 207 -37.53 -1.39 26.90
CA SER A 207 -37.09 -0.08 26.40
C SER A 207 -36.51 0.83 27.50
N GLY A 208 -37.10 0.82 28.70
CA GLY A 208 -36.58 1.58 29.85
C GLY A 208 -35.16 1.16 30.26
N LYS A 209 -34.81 -0.12 30.08
CA LYS A 209 -33.47 -0.63 30.40
C LYS A 209 -32.42 -0.26 29.36
N VAL A 210 -32.81 0.03 28.12
CA VAL A 210 -31.89 0.53 27.08
C VAL A 210 -31.39 1.93 27.45
N GLN A 211 -32.27 2.81 27.92
CA GLN A 211 -31.86 4.15 28.34
C GLN A 211 -30.97 4.12 29.59
N GLU A 212 -31.31 3.27 30.56
CA GLU A 212 -30.47 3.03 31.74
C GLU A 212 -29.08 2.53 31.34
N THR A 213 -29.00 1.63 30.35
CA THR A 213 -27.75 1.11 29.81
C THR A 213 -26.88 2.21 29.21
N VAL A 214 -27.47 3.12 28.41
CA VAL A 214 -26.74 4.25 27.84
C VAL A 214 -26.18 5.16 28.95
N LEU A 215 -26.95 5.37 30.02
CA LEU A 215 -26.49 6.14 31.18
C LEU A 215 -25.40 5.42 32.00
N ARG A 216 -25.43 4.09 32.07
CA ARG A 216 -24.33 3.31 32.67
C ARG A 216 -23.06 3.43 31.86
N LEU A 217 -23.14 3.31 30.52
CA LEU A 217 -21.99 3.51 29.63
C LEU A 217 -21.42 4.92 29.75
N LYS A 218 -22.30 5.94 29.89
CA LYS A 218 -21.92 7.33 30.19
C LYS A 218 -21.06 7.46 31.44
N GLN A 219 -21.24 6.60 32.45
CA GLN A 219 -20.49 6.65 33.72
C GLN A 219 -19.19 5.82 33.71
N VAL A 220 -18.99 5.01 32.68
CA VAL A 220 -17.88 4.04 32.60
C VAL A 220 -16.84 4.49 31.58
N LEU A 221 -17.27 4.83 30.36
CA LEU A 221 -16.40 5.34 29.31
C LEU A 221 -15.98 6.79 29.60
N SER A 222 -14.77 7.17 29.16
CA SER A 222 -14.38 8.58 29.15
C SER A 222 -15.30 9.40 28.24
N PHE A 223 -15.38 10.72 28.45
CA PHE A 223 -16.29 11.55 27.67
C PHE A 223 -15.99 11.45 26.17
N LYS A 224 -14.70 11.47 25.78
CA LYS A 224 -14.26 11.25 24.40
C LYS A 224 -14.86 9.99 23.75
N TYR A 225 -14.69 8.82 24.37
CA TYR A 225 -15.16 7.56 23.77
C TYR A 225 -16.68 7.40 23.84
N PHE A 226 -17.30 7.93 24.89
CA PHE A 226 -18.75 7.95 25.00
C PHE A 226 -19.40 8.81 23.89
N ILE A 227 -18.81 9.96 23.55
CA ILE A 227 -19.30 10.78 22.44
C ILE A 227 -19.21 10.05 21.10
N LEU A 228 -18.08 9.38 20.82
CA LEU A 228 -17.93 8.59 19.60
C LEU A 228 -18.98 7.47 19.51
N LEU A 229 -19.27 6.81 20.63
CA LEU A 229 -20.35 5.82 20.74
C LEU A 229 -21.71 6.43 20.38
N LEU A 230 -22.07 7.59 20.94
CA LEU A 230 -23.33 8.25 20.64
C LEU A 230 -23.43 8.68 19.17
N GLU A 231 -22.33 9.14 18.57
CA GLU A 231 -22.29 9.54 17.16
C GLU A 231 -22.51 8.37 16.20
N GLU A 232 -21.89 7.22 16.49
CA GLU A 232 -22.05 5.98 15.70
C GLU A 232 -23.47 5.41 15.81
N ILE A 233 -24.04 5.39 17.01
CA ILE A 233 -25.43 4.93 17.23
C ILE A 233 -26.45 5.96 16.70
N GLY A 234 -26.05 7.23 16.63
CA GLY A 234 -26.88 8.33 16.20
C GLY A 234 -27.78 8.89 17.29
N ILE A 235 -27.39 8.83 18.56
CA ILE A 235 -28.09 9.48 19.67
C ILE A 235 -27.55 10.92 19.81
N PRO A 236 -28.36 11.97 19.68
CA PRO A 236 -27.92 13.33 19.90
C PRO A 236 -27.46 13.57 21.34
N LYS A 237 -26.34 14.27 21.53
CA LYS A 237 -25.77 14.59 22.86
C LYS A 237 -26.81 15.19 23.83
N ARG A 238 -27.63 16.12 23.33
CA ARG A 238 -28.71 16.80 24.08
C ARG A 238 -29.76 15.87 24.69
N GLU A 239 -29.89 14.63 24.21
CA GLU A 239 -30.83 13.65 24.78
C GLU A 239 -30.25 12.99 26.04
N ILE A 240 -28.94 13.12 26.27
CA ILE A 240 -28.19 12.43 27.33
C ILE A 240 -27.50 13.42 28.29
N PHE A 241 -27.16 14.62 27.82
CA PHE A 241 -26.52 15.68 28.59
C PHE A 241 -27.46 16.88 28.74
N GLN A 242 -27.61 17.35 29.97
CA GLN A 242 -28.04 18.73 30.22
C GLN A 242 -26.81 19.64 30.12
N PHE A 243 -26.96 20.88 29.64
CA PHE A 243 -25.83 21.79 29.33
C PHE A 243 -24.78 21.92 30.48
N LYS A 244 -25.22 21.87 31.74
CA LYS A 244 -24.36 21.91 32.93
C LYS A 244 -23.56 20.61 33.16
N ASP A 245 -24.09 19.47 32.77
CA ASP A 245 -23.43 18.16 32.83
C ASP A 245 -22.39 17.98 31.72
N GLU A 246 -22.58 18.65 30.58
CA GLU A 246 -21.62 18.65 29.47
C GLU A 246 -20.37 19.44 29.87
N LEU A 247 -20.55 20.69 30.34
CA LEU A 247 -19.48 21.55 30.85
C LEU A 247 -18.68 20.88 31.98
N SER A 248 -19.32 20.24 32.97
CA SER A 248 -18.60 19.62 34.08
C SER A 248 -17.80 18.36 33.69
N ARG A 249 -18.20 17.66 32.63
CA ARG A 249 -17.48 16.47 32.14
C ARG A 249 -16.40 16.82 31.14
N GLU A 250 -16.66 17.79 30.28
CA GLU A 250 -15.65 18.38 29.41
C GLU A 250 -14.55 19.04 30.24
N VAL A 251 -14.91 19.74 31.32
CA VAL A 251 -13.94 20.29 32.28
C VAL A 251 -13.19 19.18 33.02
N ARG A 252 -13.81 18.07 33.47
CA ARG A 252 -13.06 16.95 34.05
C ARG A 252 -12.03 16.38 33.08
N ASP A 253 -12.43 16.05 31.85
CA ASP A 253 -11.51 15.57 30.81
C ASP A 253 -10.42 16.63 30.46
N TYR A 254 -10.65 17.94 30.70
CA TYR A 254 -9.66 19.02 30.49
C TYR A 254 -8.80 19.38 31.71
N THR A 255 -9.30 19.18 32.93
CA THR A 255 -8.54 19.39 34.19
C THR A 255 -7.73 18.18 34.60
N ASP A 256 -7.97 17.04 33.94
CA ASP A 256 -7.17 15.81 34.04
C ASP A 256 -6.03 15.78 32.98
N TYR A 257 -5.54 16.97 32.55
CA TYR A 257 -4.31 17.19 31.75
C TYR A 257 -3.17 17.73 32.62
#